data_AF-A0A2T7P5N4-F1
#
_entry.id   AF-A0A2T7P5N4-F1
#
_cell.length_a   1.000
_cell.length_b   1.000
_cell.length_c   1.000
_cell.angle_alpha   90.00
_cell.angle_beta   90.00
_cell.angle_gamma   90.00
#
_symmetry.space_group_name_H-M   'P 1'
#
loop_
_entity.id
_entity.type
_entity.pdbx_description
1 polymer ?
#
loop_
_entity_poly.entity_id
_entity_poly.type
_entity_poly.pdbx_seq_one_letter_code
_entity_poly.pdbx_strand_id
1 'polypeptide(L)'
;MVQRCELTCRSDRELYFLGTLYGLHALVLLLGTFLAWETRKAAYDDVRAVRVDQVHYPELNDSKFIGLCIYNVALLSILAVVVTLTVDSSLNLRHLLNSTLVLLGTTVTQCLIFVPKVGDGNPQQCSARM
;
A
#
# COMPACT_ATOMS: atom_id res chain seq x y z
N MET A 1 -15.53 40.59 5.72
CA MET A 1 -15.22 39.24 5.22
C MET A 1 -13.72 39.03 5.36
N VAL A 2 -13.29 38.03 6.12
CA VAL A 2 -11.86 37.74 6.35
C VAL A 2 -11.33 37.00 5.14
N GLN A 3 -10.59 37.68 4.26
CA GLN A 3 -9.91 37.03 3.14
C GLN A 3 -8.64 36.38 3.68
N ARG A 4 -8.63 35.06 3.84
CA ARG A 4 -7.42 34.33 4.22
C ARG A 4 -6.48 34.29 3.02
N CYS A 5 -5.28 34.87 3.13
CA CYS A 5 -4.19 34.61 2.18
C CYS A 5 -3.70 33.17 2.37
N GLU A 6 -3.93 32.32 1.38
CA GLU A 6 -3.34 30.98 1.32
C GLU A 6 -1.96 31.08 0.63
N LEU A 7 -0.89 31.01 1.43
CA LEU A 7 0.49 31.00 0.91
C LEU A 7 0.80 29.59 0.37
N THR A 8 1.10 29.50 -0.92
CA THR A 8 1.49 28.24 -1.57
C THR A 8 2.99 28.24 -1.88
N CYS A 9 3.63 27.08 -1.71
CA CYS A 9 5.02 26.90 -2.11
C CYS A 9 5.03 26.36 -3.54
N ARG A 10 5.59 27.13 -4.48
CA ARG A 10 5.64 26.78 -5.90
C ARG A 10 7.06 26.94 -6.43
N SER A 11 7.47 26.05 -7.33
CA SER A 11 8.73 26.17 -8.07
C SER A 11 8.45 26.48 -9.54
N ASP A 12 9.35 27.20 -10.21
CA ASP A 12 9.24 27.50 -11.66
C ASP A 12 9.23 26.22 -12.52
N ARG A 13 9.86 25.14 -12.05
CA ARG A 13 9.93 23.84 -12.73
C ARG A 13 9.16 22.74 -12.00
N GLU A 14 8.14 23.13 -11.23
CA GLU A 14 7.36 22.21 -10.40
C GLU A 14 6.81 21.01 -11.18
N LEU A 15 6.32 21.21 -12.40
CA LEU A 15 5.76 20.13 -13.22
C LEU A 15 6.80 19.03 -13.50
N TYR A 16 8.06 19.41 -13.75
CA TYR A 16 9.13 18.44 -14.00
C TYR A 16 9.47 17.67 -12.71
N PHE A 17 9.66 18.37 -11.60
CA PHE A 17 10.01 17.74 -10.32
C PHE A 17 8.88 16.83 -9.80
N LEU A 18 7.64 17.32 -9.78
CA LEU A 18 6.48 16.52 -9.38
C LEU A 18 6.24 15.36 -10.34
N GLY A 19 6.36 15.58 -11.65
CA GLY A 19 6.20 14.54 -12.65
C GLY A 19 7.21 13.40 -12.48
N THR A 20 8.49 13.72 -12.28
CA THR A 20 9.53 12.72 -12.02
C THR A 20 9.27 11.96 -10.71
N LEU A 21 8.91 12.66 -9.63
CA LEU A 21 8.62 12.02 -8.34
C LEU A 21 7.40 11.09 -8.41
N TYR A 22 6.30 11.53 -9.01
CA TYR A 22 5.12 10.70 -9.20
C TYR A 22 5.38 9.52 -10.14
N GLY A 23 6.17 9.74 -11.20
CA GLY A 23 6.58 8.67 -12.12
C GLY A 23 7.40 7.59 -11.43
N LEU A 24 8.38 7.97 -10.61
CA LEU A 24 9.17 7.03 -9.80
C LEU A 24 8.28 6.26 -8.81
N HIS A 25 7.35 6.95 -8.15
CA HIS A 25 6.43 6.32 -7.21
C HIS A 25 5.52 5.29 -7.91
N ALA A 26 4.98 5.64 -9.08
CA ALA A 26 4.18 4.72 -9.89
C ALA A 26 4.98 3.51 -10.38
N LEU A 27 6.23 3.71 -10.79
CA LEU A 27 7.12 2.63 -11.22
C LEU A 27 7.42 1.67 -10.06
N VAL A 28 7.68 2.17 -8.86
CA VAL A 28 7.87 1.35 -7.66
C VAL A 28 6.61 0.53 -7.34
N LEU A 29 5.42 1.14 -7.45
CA LEU A 29 4.16 0.43 -7.24
C LEU A 29 3.90 -0.63 -8.31
N LEU A 30 4.21 -0.37 -9.58
CA LEU A 30 4.08 -1.34 -10.68
C LEU A 30 5.04 -2.53 -10.50
N LEU A 31 6.30 -2.27 -10.16
CA LEU A 31 7.25 -3.34 -9.87
C LEU A 31 6.85 -4.13 -8.62
N GLY A 32 6.38 -3.47 -7.56
CA GLY A 32 5.91 -4.12 -6.34
C GLY A 32 4.68 -4.99 -6.58
N THR A 33 3.71 -4.51 -7.35
CA THR A 33 2.52 -5.29 -7.76
C THR A 33 2.86 -6.45 -8.67
N PHE A 34 3.80 -6.26 -9.62
CA PHE A 34 4.30 -7.35 -10.46
C PHE A 34 4.99 -8.44 -9.64
N LEU A 35 5.88 -8.08 -8.71
CA LEU A 35 6.53 -9.02 -7.78
C LEU A 35 5.49 -9.76 -6.91
N ALA A 36 4.48 -9.04 -6.40
CA ALA A 36 3.38 -9.62 -5.65
C ALA A 36 2.48 -10.53 -6.52
N TRP A 37 2.38 -10.25 -7.82
CA TRP A 37 1.65 -11.08 -8.77
C TRP A 37 2.41 -12.35 -9.13
N GLU A 38 3.70 -12.28 -9.45
CA GLU A 38 4.54 -13.44 -9.77
C GLU A 38 4.63 -14.41 -8.60
N THR A 39 4.73 -13.92 -7.36
CA THR A 39 4.66 -14.76 -6.15
C THR A 39 3.32 -15.47 -5.96
N ARG A 40 2.22 -14.93 -6.53
CA ARG A 40 0.91 -15.61 -6.57
C ARG A 40 0.73 -16.49 -7.79
N LYS A 41 1.33 -16.15 -8.92
CA LYS A 41 1.28 -16.91 -10.17
C LYS A 41 2.13 -18.17 -10.10
N ALA A 42 3.32 -18.11 -9.49
CA ALA A 42 4.09 -19.31 -9.12
C ALA A 42 3.34 -20.23 -8.13
N ALA A 43 2.36 -19.70 -7.38
CA ALA A 43 1.46 -20.49 -6.54
C ALA A 43 0.22 -21.03 -7.27
N TYR A 44 -0.08 -20.56 -8.50
CA TYR A 44 -1.26 -20.97 -9.27
C TYR A 44 -0.91 -21.72 -10.57
N ASP A 45 0.33 -21.62 -11.11
CA ASP A 45 0.78 -22.32 -12.33
C ASP A 45 0.98 -23.84 -12.14
N ASP A 46 0.45 -24.42 -11.05
CA ASP A 46 0.28 -25.86 -10.86
C ASP A 46 -1.10 -26.35 -11.35
N VAL A 47 -1.67 -25.76 -12.41
CA VAL A 47 -2.92 -26.26 -13.05
C VAL A 47 -2.64 -27.40 -14.04
N ARG A 48 -1.74 -28.32 -13.68
CA ARG A 48 -1.60 -29.63 -14.32
C ARG A 48 -1.25 -30.76 -13.33
N ALA A 49 -1.19 -30.52 -12.03
CA ALA A 49 -1.08 -31.61 -11.05
C ALA A 49 -2.45 -31.97 -10.48
N VAL A 50 -2.82 -33.22 -10.74
CA VAL A 50 -3.92 -33.97 -10.12
C VAL A 50 -3.91 -33.77 -8.60
N ARG A 51 -5.10 -33.60 -8.00
CA ARG A 51 -5.31 -33.44 -6.55
C ARG A 51 -4.48 -34.43 -5.72
N VAL A 52 -3.42 -33.94 -5.08
CA VAL A 52 -2.77 -34.54 -3.92
C VAL A 52 -2.36 -33.39 -3.01
N ASP A 53 -3.11 -33.24 -1.93
CA ASP A 53 -2.89 -32.36 -0.79
C ASP A 53 -2.84 -30.85 -1.03
N GLN A 54 -3.71 -30.16 -0.30
CA GLN A 54 -3.57 -28.74 0.01
C GLN A 54 -2.17 -28.55 0.60
N VAL A 55 -1.18 -28.15 -0.21
CA VAL A 55 0.07 -27.59 0.31
C VAL A 55 -0.26 -26.19 0.82
N HIS A 56 -0.99 -26.19 1.93
CA HIS A 56 -0.82 -25.27 3.02
C HIS A 56 0.69 -25.22 3.27
N TYR A 57 1.37 -24.24 2.68
CA TYR A 57 2.71 -23.86 3.14
C TYR A 57 2.44 -22.87 4.30
N PRO A 58 2.40 -23.34 5.56
CA PRO A 58 2.03 -22.51 6.71
C PRO A 58 3.00 -21.34 6.91
N GLU A 59 4.17 -21.38 6.28
CA GLU A 59 5.15 -20.29 6.27
C GLU A 59 4.86 -19.18 5.20
N LEU A 60 3.84 -19.31 4.35
CA LEU A 60 3.48 -18.37 3.25
C LEU A 60 2.23 -17.53 3.54
N ASN A 61 1.74 -17.51 4.77
CA ASN A 61 0.64 -16.62 5.16
C ASN A 61 1.11 -15.15 5.19
N ASP A 62 2.40 -14.89 5.45
CA ASP A 62 2.96 -13.53 5.50
C ASP A 62 3.01 -12.85 4.11
N SER A 63 3.20 -13.61 3.02
CA SER A 63 3.23 -13.06 1.65
C SER A 63 1.83 -12.66 1.15
N LYS A 64 0.77 -13.30 1.65
CA LYS A 64 -0.62 -12.88 1.36
C LYS A 64 -0.91 -11.51 1.96
N PHE A 65 -0.50 -11.26 3.20
CA PHE A 65 -0.64 -9.96 3.85
C PHE A 65 0.19 -8.88 3.17
N ILE A 66 1.42 -9.20 2.73
CA ILE A 66 2.26 -8.23 2.00
C ILE A 66 1.63 -7.84 0.65
N GLY A 67 1.06 -8.82 -0.08
CA GLY A 67 0.33 -8.55 -1.31
C GLY A 67 -0.90 -7.66 -1.05
N LEU A 68 -1.68 -7.95 0.00
CA LEU A 68 -2.84 -7.15 0.39
C LEU A 68 -2.47 -5.70 0.76
N CYS A 69 -1.33 -5.50 1.43
CA CYS A 69 -0.80 -4.18 1.75
C CYS A 69 -0.44 -3.37 0.50
N ILE A 70 0.23 -4.01 -0.48
CA ILE A 70 0.59 -3.34 -1.75
C ILE A 70 -0.68 -2.91 -2.50
N TYR A 71 -1.72 -3.74 -2.53
CA TYR A 71 -3.02 -3.36 -3.12
C TYR A 71 -3.67 -2.18 -2.39
N ASN A 72 -3.68 -2.19 -1.05
CA ASN A 72 -4.26 -1.12 -0.25
C ASN A 72 -3.56 0.23 -0.51
N VAL A 73 -2.23 0.24 -0.48
CA VAL A 73 -1.43 1.45 -0.72
C VAL A 73 -1.60 1.94 -2.17
N ALA A 74 -1.59 1.05 -3.16
CA ALA A 74 -1.78 1.42 -4.56
C ALA A 74 -3.15 2.07 -4.80
N LEU A 75 -4.24 1.47 -4.30
CA LEU A 75 -5.59 2.03 -4.46
C LEU A 75 -5.74 3.39 -3.78
N LEU A 76 -5.23 3.54 -2.55
CA LEU A 76 -5.30 4.81 -1.82
C LEU A 76 -4.45 5.90 -2.47
N SER A 77 -3.31 5.55 -3.07
CA SER A 77 -2.46 6.50 -3.79
C SER A 77 -3.15 7.04 -5.06
N ILE A 78 -3.83 6.17 -5.83
CA ILE A 78 -4.62 6.58 -7.00
C ILE A 78 -5.77 7.48 -6.56
N LEU A 79 -6.48 7.10 -5.49
CA LEU A 79 -7.57 7.90 -4.94
C LEU A 79 -7.10 9.28 -4.49
N ALA A 80 -5.95 9.38 -3.81
CA ALA A 80 -5.38 10.66 -3.37
C ALA A 80 -5.05 11.59 -4.55
N VAL A 81 -4.54 11.05 -5.67
CA VAL A 81 -4.31 11.82 -6.89
C VAL A 81 -5.63 12.33 -7.46
N VAL A 82 -6.66 11.49 -7.57
CA VAL A 82 -7.99 11.89 -8.07
C VAL A 82 -8.60 12.98 -7.19
N VAL A 83 -8.51 12.84 -5.86
CA VAL A 83 -8.98 13.86 -4.90
C VAL A 83 -8.23 15.18 -5.09
N THR A 84 -6.91 15.11 -5.28
CA THR A 84 -6.07 16.29 -5.49
C THR A 84 -6.42 17.03 -6.79
N LEU A 85 -6.83 16.31 -7.83
CA LEU A 85 -7.24 16.87 -9.12
C LEU A 85 -8.70 17.37 -9.14
N THR A 86 -9.55 16.89 -8.23
CA THR A 86 -10.98 17.26 -8.19
C THR A 86 -11.25 18.41 -7.23
N VAL A 87 -10.44 18.56 -6.17
CA VAL A 87 -10.62 19.58 -5.14
C VAL A 87 -9.58 20.69 -5.31
N ASP A 88 -9.88 21.65 -6.20
CA ASP A 88 -9.04 22.85 -6.42
C ASP A 88 -9.55 24.10 -5.68
N SER A 89 -10.78 24.08 -5.18
CA SER A 89 -11.46 25.27 -4.67
C SER A 89 -11.03 25.70 -3.25
N SER A 90 -10.39 24.82 -2.48
CA SER A 90 -9.96 25.13 -1.11
C SER A 90 -8.74 24.31 -0.68
N LEU A 91 -7.66 25.00 -0.28
CA LEU A 91 -6.41 24.35 0.15
C LEU A 91 -6.61 23.54 1.43
N ASN A 92 -7.38 24.08 2.37
CA ASN A 92 -7.70 23.43 3.65
C ASN A 92 -8.40 22.07 3.45
N LEU A 93 -9.37 22.00 2.54
CA LEU A 93 -10.09 20.75 2.26
C LEU A 93 -9.18 19.74 1.57
N ARG A 94 -8.42 20.18 0.56
CA ARG A 94 -7.48 19.31 -0.15
C ARG A 94 -6.43 18.72 0.78
N HIS A 95 -5.88 19.54 1.69
CA HIS A 95 -4.92 19.08 2.70
C HIS A 95 -5.55 18.10 3.69
N LEU A 96 -6.76 18.40 4.18
CA LEU A 96 -7.48 17.52 5.10
C LEU A 96 -7.74 16.14 4.49
N LEU A 97 -8.22 16.10 3.25
CA LEU A 97 -8.51 14.85 2.55
C LEU A 97 -7.24 14.04 2.29
N ASN A 98 -6.19 14.65 1.74
CA ASN A 98 -4.93 13.94 1.49
C ASN A 98 -4.30 13.41 2.79
N SER A 99 -4.23 14.23 3.84
CA SER A 99 -3.68 13.80 5.13
C SER A 99 -4.49 12.65 5.73
N THR A 100 -5.81 12.70 5.64
CA THR A 100 -6.68 11.65 6.17
C THR A 100 -6.53 10.35 5.39
N LEU A 101 -6.47 10.41 4.06
CA LEU A 101 -6.22 9.24 3.21
C LEU A 101 -4.88 8.58 3.53
N VAL A 102 -3.82 9.37 3.70
CA VAL A 102 -2.49 8.85 4.06
C VAL A 102 -2.52 8.19 5.44
N LEU A 103 -3.08 8.87 6.45
CA LEU A 103 -3.16 8.33 7.82
C LEU A 103 -3.96 7.03 7.89
N LEU A 104 -5.11 6.97 7.23
CA LEU A 104 -5.91 5.75 7.16
C LEU A 104 -5.16 4.65 6.43
N GLY A 105 -4.53 4.95 5.30
CA GLY A 105 -3.77 3.98 4.52
C GLY A 105 -2.59 3.39 5.27
N THR A 106 -1.79 4.22 5.95
CA THR A 106 -0.66 3.74 6.75
C THR A 106 -1.14 2.96 7.96
N THR A 107 -2.23 3.37 8.60
CA THR A 107 -2.80 2.67 9.76
C THR A 107 -3.31 1.28 9.38
N VAL A 108 -4.06 1.17 8.28
CA VAL A 108 -4.54 -0.13 7.78
C VAL A 108 -3.36 -1.04 7.41
N THR A 109 -2.37 -0.54 6.69
CA THR A 109 -1.17 -1.31 6.35
C THR A 109 -0.42 -1.80 7.58
N GLN A 110 -0.24 -0.93 8.59
CA GLN A 110 0.40 -1.30 9.86
C GLN A 110 -0.42 -2.38 10.58
N CYS A 111 -1.74 -2.23 10.67
CA CYS A 111 -2.60 -3.24 11.26
C CYS A 111 -2.52 -4.57 10.52
N LEU A 112 -2.55 -4.59 9.19
CA LEU A 112 -2.47 -5.82 8.40
C LEU A 112 -1.16 -6.59 8.60
N ILE A 113 -0.05 -5.90 8.82
CA ILE A 113 1.26 -6.53 9.04
C ILE A 113 1.41 -7.03 10.50
N PHE A 114 0.92 -6.27 11.47
CA PHE A 114 1.20 -6.52 12.89
C PHE A 114 0.08 -7.28 13.63
N VAL A 115 -1.19 -7.15 13.24
CA VAL A 115 -2.31 -7.87 13.87
C VAL A 115 -2.16 -9.39 13.83
N PRO A 116 -1.83 -10.07 12.71
CA PRO A 116 -1.68 -11.52 12.71
C PRO A 116 -0.56 -11.98 13.67
N LYS A 117 0.48 -11.17 13.86
CA LYS A 117 1.61 -11.48 14.76
C LYS A 117 1.26 -11.33 16.24
N VAL A 118 0.25 -10.54 16.61
CA VAL A 118 -0.19 -10.33 18.00
C VAL A 118 -1.28 -11.34 18.41
N GLY A 119 -2.02 -11.88 17.44
CA GLY A 119 -3.06 -12.89 17.67
C GLY A 119 -2.52 -14.30 17.94
N ASP A 120 -1.30 -14.61 17.49
CA ASP A 120 -0.62 -15.90 17.74
C ASP A 120 0.04 -15.96 19.12
N GLY A 121 -0.74 -15.64 20.17
CA GLY A 121 -0.40 -15.92 21.56
C GLY A 121 -0.57 -17.41 21.91
N ASN A 122 0.00 -18.32 21.11
CA ASN A 122 0.06 -19.76 21.38
C ASN A 122 1.53 -20.17 21.62
N PRO A 123 1.88 -20.96 22.65
CA PRO A 123 3.25 -21.21 23.08
C PRO A 123 4.03 -22.14 22.12
N GLN A 124 4.41 -21.62 20.95
CA GLN A 124 5.32 -22.29 20.01
C GLN A 124 6.70 -21.60 19.93
N GLN A 125 6.96 -20.57 20.73
CA GLN A 125 8.29 -19.96 20.89
C GLN A 125 9.24 -20.77 21.80
N CYS A 126 8.80 -21.89 22.37
CA CYS A 126 9.61 -22.77 23.22
C CYS A 126 10.01 -24.07 22.48
N SER A 127 10.52 -23.99 21.25
CA SER A 127 11.21 -25.11 20.58
C SER A 127 12.10 -24.66 19.42
N ALA A 128 12.80 -23.52 19.54
CA ALA A 128 13.77 -23.07 18.54
C ALA A 128 14.97 -22.31 19.15
N ARG A 129 15.34 -22.66 20.39
CA ARG A 129 16.68 -22.42 20.92
C ARG A 129 17.17 -23.74 21.50
N MET A 130 17.87 -24.51 20.66
CA MET A 130 18.98 -25.33 21.14
C MET A 130 20.10 -24.41 21.62
#